data_AF-A0A834T860-F1
#
_entry.id   AF-A0A834T860-F1
#
_cell.length_a   1.000
_cell.length_b   1.000
_cell.length_c   1.000
_cell.angle_alpha   90.00
_cell.angle_beta   90.00
_cell.angle_gamma   90.00
#
_symmetry.space_group_name_H-M   'P 1'
#
loop_
_entity.id
_entity.type
_entity.pdbx_description
1 polymer ?
#
loop_
_entity_poly.entity_id
_entity_poly.type
_entity_poly.pdbx_seq_one_letter_code
_entity_poly.pdbx_strand_id
1 'polypeptide(L)'
;MNAIATAAALSVPISFCRPSKLDFNKGLRGRFRVLAVFREELGKKNEWDALFHVEDPRSKVPQYKGKFFDIYQVLEVARYDIQYCDWRARQDVLTIMLLHEKVVEVLNPLAREYKSIGTMKKELAELQEELAQAHRQVHISEARVATALDKLAYMEELVNDRLLQDRSTTVVDQTSSSPSTSAQSMDVEKRRLPRKGLNVSGPVESYHPRLKNFWYPIAFSSDLKDDTMIPIECFEEPWVIFRGNDGKPGCIQNTCAHRACPLHLGSVNEGRIQCPYHGWEYTTDGKCEKMPSTRLLNVKIKSLPCFEKDGMIWIWPGNEPPAAIPPSLLPPSGFEIHAEIVMELPIEHGLLLDNLLDLAHAPFTHTSTFAKGWSVPSLVKFLTPASGLQGYWDPYPIDMEFRPPCMVLSTIGISKPGKLEGQNTKQCATHLHQLHVCLPSSKQKTRLLYRMSLDFAPLLKHVPLMQYLWRHFAEQVLNEDLRLVVGQQERMNKGANVWNLPVSYDKLGVRYRLWRDALERGAKQLPFTK
;
A
#
# COMPACT_ATOMS: atom_id res chain seq x y z
N MET A 1 -18.98 -1.91 57.14
CA MET A 1 -20.37 -1.78 56.63
C MET A 1 -20.29 -1.00 55.32
N ASN A 2 -20.26 -1.70 54.19
CA ASN A 2 -20.28 -1.09 52.86
C ASN A 2 -21.58 -1.54 52.19
N ALA A 3 -22.46 -0.57 51.88
CA ALA A 3 -23.68 -0.81 51.15
C ALA A 3 -23.51 -0.38 49.69
N ILE A 4 -23.81 -1.33 48.81
CA ILE A 4 -23.85 -1.26 47.35
C ILE A 4 -25.06 -0.42 46.94
N ALA A 5 -24.90 0.49 45.97
CA ALA A 5 -26.01 1.09 45.23
C ALA A 5 -25.79 0.91 43.72
N THR A 6 -26.67 0.11 43.14
CA THR A 6 -26.78 -0.30 41.74
C THR A 6 -27.16 0.86 40.81
N ALA A 7 -26.49 0.95 39.67
CA ALA A 7 -26.87 1.82 38.56
C ALA A 7 -28.15 1.28 37.89
N ALA A 8 -29.26 2.00 38.04
CA ALA A 8 -30.49 1.73 37.31
C ALA A 8 -30.34 2.22 35.86
N ALA A 9 -30.44 1.31 34.91
CA ALA A 9 -30.56 1.61 33.50
C ALA A 9 -31.90 2.32 33.25
N LEU A 10 -31.87 3.62 32.91
CA LEU A 10 -33.00 4.28 32.28
C LEU A 10 -32.98 3.94 30.79
N SER A 11 -33.56 2.80 30.46
CA SER A 11 -33.96 2.44 29.10
C SER A 11 -35.10 3.35 28.64
N VAL A 12 -34.83 4.23 27.68
CA VAL A 12 -35.90 4.85 26.88
C VAL A 12 -36.05 4.02 25.60
N PRO A 13 -37.26 3.54 25.25
CA PRO A 13 -37.43 2.66 24.11
C PRO A 13 -37.29 3.46 22.82
N ILE A 14 -36.18 3.26 22.10
CA ILE A 14 -36.06 3.71 20.71
C ILE A 14 -36.77 2.67 19.85
N SER A 15 -38.07 2.86 19.64
CA SER A 15 -38.81 2.15 18.61
C SER A 15 -38.38 2.68 17.24
N PHE A 16 -37.55 1.91 16.53
CA PHE A 16 -37.29 2.13 15.10
C PHE A 16 -38.52 1.69 14.29
N CYS A 17 -39.48 2.60 14.08
CA CYS A 17 -40.50 2.39 13.06
C CYS A 17 -39.88 2.55 11.67
N ARG A 18 -39.89 1.47 10.88
CA ARG A 18 -39.69 1.48 9.42
C ARG A 18 -40.68 2.43 8.74
N PRO A 19 -40.37 2.99 7.55
CA PRO A 19 -41.26 3.90 6.86
C PRO A 19 -42.42 3.11 6.23
N SER A 20 -43.56 3.09 6.90
CA SER A 20 -44.82 2.65 6.31
C SER A 20 -45.84 3.77 6.43
N LYS A 21 -46.22 4.32 5.27
CA LYS A 21 -47.44 5.09 4.94
C LYS A 21 -48.04 5.92 6.08
N LEU A 22 -47.82 7.23 6.02
CA LEU A 22 -48.56 8.23 6.77
C LEU A 22 -50.07 8.18 6.43
N ASP A 23 -50.88 7.77 7.40
CA ASP A 23 -52.32 8.07 7.45
C ASP A 23 -52.51 9.28 8.39
N PHE A 24 -53.01 10.38 7.85
CA PHE A 24 -53.34 11.57 8.62
C PHE A 24 -54.72 11.42 9.25
N ASN A 25 -54.78 11.25 10.58
CA ASN A 25 -55.89 11.81 11.37
C ASN A 25 -55.58 11.85 12.88
N LYS A 26 -55.75 13.05 13.46
CA LYS A 26 -55.66 13.50 14.88
C LYS A 26 -54.34 14.18 15.29
N GLY A 27 -54.40 15.51 15.35
CA GLY A 27 -53.31 16.38 15.80
C GLY A 27 -53.13 16.41 17.32
N LEU A 28 -51.93 16.10 17.79
CA LEU A 28 -51.44 16.44 19.11
C LEU A 28 -50.67 17.76 19.04
N ARG A 29 -51.10 18.79 19.81
CA ARG A 29 -50.35 20.03 20.02
C ARG A 29 -49.16 19.75 20.95
N GLY A 30 -47.96 19.63 20.39
CA GLY A 30 -46.72 19.59 21.16
C GLY A 30 -46.29 21.00 21.58
N ARG A 31 -46.39 21.32 22.87
CA ARG A 31 -45.75 22.49 23.50
C ARG A 31 -44.65 21.96 24.42
N PHE A 32 -43.41 22.42 24.25
CA PHE A 32 -42.33 22.17 25.19
C PHE A 32 -41.78 23.49 25.73
N ARG A 33 -41.45 23.52 27.03
CA ARG A 33 -40.84 24.67 27.73
C ARG A 33 -39.42 24.28 28.14
N VAL A 34 -38.46 25.18 27.96
CA VAL A 34 -37.08 25.02 28.44
C VAL A 34 -36.85 26.07 29.52
N LEU A 35 -36.32 25.62 30.66
CA LEU A 35 -36.03 26.44 31.84
C LEU A 35 -34.51 26.49 32.03
N ALA A 36 -33.94 27.67 32.29
CA ALA A 36 -32.53 27.84 32.62
C ALA A 36 -32.37 28.20 34.10
N VAL A 37 -31.33 27.68 34.75
CA VAL A 37 -30.96 28.02 36.13
C VAL A 37 -29.92 29.14 36.09
N PHE A 38 -30.28 30.34 36.54
CA PHE A 38 -29.28 31.35 36.87
C PHE A 38 -28.67 31.03 38.24
N ARG A 39 -27.35 30.90 38.29
CA ARG A 39 -26.60 30.83 39.54
C ARG A 39 -25.84 32.14 39.69
N GLU A 40 -26.41 33.08 40.44
CA GLU A 40 -25.65 34.13 41.10
C GLU A 40 -25.90 34.08 42.60
N GLU A 41 -24.85 34.38 43.36
CA GLU A 41 -24.74 34.16 44.78
C GLU A 41 -25.68 35.04 45.63
N LEU A 42 -26.05 34.47 46.77
CA LEU A 42 -26.54 35.13 47.99
C LEU A 42 -27.87 35.90 47.90
N GLY A 43 -28.95 35.13 48.01
CA GLY A 43 -30.02 35.47 48.96
C GLY A 43 -31.23 36.20 48.41
N LYS A 44 -32.05 35.55 47.58
CA LYS A 44 -33.54 35.48 47.65
C LYS A 44 -34.07 34.64 46.47
N LYS A 45 -35.20 33.96 46.71
CA LYS A 45 -35.91 32.98 45.85
C LYS A 45 -35.61 33.06 44.33
N ASN A 46 -35.13 31.95 43.77
CA ASN A 46 -35.08 31.68 42.33
C ASN A 46 -36.51 31.65 41.75
N GLU A 47 -36.97 32.76 41.16
CA GLU A 47 -38.08 32.74 40.22
C GLU A 47 -37.59 32.20 38.88
N TRP A 48 -38.29 31.19 38.36
CA TRP A 48 -38.00 30.57 37.08
C TRP A 48 -38.67 31.40 35.98
N ASP A 49 -37.87 32.08 35.15
CA ASP A 49 -38.39 32.78 33.97
C ASP A 49 -37.95 32.11 32.66
N ALA A 50 -38.86 32.12 31.68
CA ALA A 50 -38.66 31.47 30.39
C ALA A 50 -37.83 32.37 29.47
N LEU A 51 -36.66 31.90 29.04
CA LEU A 51 -35.76 32.66 28.16
C LEU A 51 -36.39 32.89 26.77
N PHE A 52 -37.17 31.93 26.24
CA PHE A 52 -37.94 32.08 25.01
C PHE A 52 -39.21 31.21 25.00
N HIS A 53 -40.32 31.77 24.53
CA HIS A 53 -41.54 31.03 24.16
C HIS A 53 -41.56 30.80 22.65
N VAL A 54 -41.49 29.54 22.20
CA VAL A 54 -41.48 29.23 20.77
C VAL A 54 -42.55 28.19 20.47
N GLU A 55 -43.61 28.60 19.76
CA GLU A 55 -44.65 27.72 19.23
C GLU A 55 -44.36 27.35 17.77
N ASP A 56 -44.64 26.12 17.34
CA ASP A 56 -44.53 25.71 15.93
C ASP A 56 -45.44 26.59 15.04
N PRO A 57 -44.88 27.41 14.13
CA PRO A 57 -45.66 28.34 13.33
C PRO A 57 -46.58 27.64 12.32
N ARG A 58 -46.31 26.39 11.93
CA ARG A 58 -47.18 25.63 11.00
C ARG A 58 -48.50 25.19 11.61
N SER A 59 -48.62 25.21 12.93
CA SER A 59 -49.87 24.93 13.64
C SER A 59 -50.92 26.05 13.51
N LYS A 60 -50.56 27.21 12.93
CA LYS A 60 -51.41 28.40 12.78
C LYS A 60 -51.70 28.80 11.33
N VAL A 61 -51.23 28.04 10.34
CA VAL A 61 -51.48 28.34 8.92
C VAL A 61 -52.99 28.20 8.64
N PRO A 62 -53.68 29.24 8.14
CA PRO A 62 -55.09 29.14 7.82
C PRO A 62 -55.30 28.19 6.64
N GLN A 63 -56.27 27.28 6.72
CA GLN A 63 -56.62 26.38 5.62
C GLN A 63 -57.52 27.11 4.61
N TYR A 64 -56.96 27.51 3.47
CA TYR A 64 -57.72 28.15 2.40
C TYR A 64 -58.29 27.10 1.43
N LYS A 65 -59.61 27.14 1.18
CA LYS A 65 -60.30 26.30 0.20
C LYS A 65 -60.61 27.10 -1.07
N GLY A 66 -59.71 27.05 -2.04
CA GLY A 66 -59.87 27.65 -3.38
C GLY A 66 -58.82 27.11 -4.36
N LYS A 67 -59.11 27.09 -5.67
CA LYS A 67 -58.21 26.55 -6.70
C LYS A 67 -57.03 27.46 -7.08
N PHE A 68 -57.04 28.74 -6.66
CA PHE A 68 -55.98 29.71 -6.89
C PHE A 68 -55.81 30.60 -5.66
N PHE A 69 -54.56 30.92 -5.31
CA PHE A 69 -54.22 31.82 -4.20
C PHE A 69 -54.15 33.26 -4.68
N ASP A 70 -54.73 34.18 -3.92
CA ASP A 70 -54.49 35.63 -4.10
C ASP A 70 -53.04 35.98 -3.72
N ILE A 71 -52.45 37.03 -4.32
CA ILE A 71 -51.07 37.49 -4.07
C ILE A 71 -50.80 37.68 -2.58
N TYR A 72 -51.78 38.19 -1.82
CA TYR A 72 -51.68 38.35 -0.38
C TYR A 72 -51.59 37.01 0.37
N GLN A 73 -52.27 35.97 -0.13
CA GLN A 73 -52.22 34.61 0.45
C GLN A 73 -50.88 33.92 0.15
N VAL A 74 -50.32 34.13 -1.05
CA VAL A 74 -48.98 33.62 -1.40
C VAL A 74 -47.91 34.27 -0.52
N LEU A 75 -48.02 35.57 -0.27
CA LEU A 75 -47.11 36.29 0.63
C LEU A 75 -47.23 35.81 2.08
N GLU A 76 -48.43 35.49 2.57
CA GLU A 76 -48.59 34.90 3.90
C GLU A 76 -47.98 33.51 3.99
N VAL A 77 -48.20 32.63 3.02
CA VAL A 77 -47.58 31.29 3.00
C VAL A 77 -46.06 31.39 2.99
N ALA A 78 -45.50 32.25 2.13
CA ALA A 78 -44.06 32.50 2.10
C ALA A 78 -43.53 33.04 3.43
N ARG A 79 -44.28 33.92 4.11
CA ARG A 79 -43.93 34.42 5.45
C ARG A 79 -43.90 33.29 6.48
N TYR A 80 -44.87 32.37 6.47
CA TYR A 80 -44.88 31.22 7.37
C TYR A 80 -43.76 30.21 7.07
N ASP A 81 -43.42 30.00 5.80
CA ASP A 81 -42.30 29.15 5.40
C ASP A 81 -40.96 29.74 5.84
N ILE A 82 -40.76 31.05 5.70
CA ILE A 82 -39.56 31.75 6.20
C ILE A 82 -39.45 31.62 7.73
N GLN A 83 -40.56 31.81 8.46
CA GLN A 83 -40.60 31.63 9.91
C GLN A 83 -40.32 30.19 10.34
N TYR A 84 -40.77 29.21 9.56
CA TYR A 84 -40.48 27.80 9.80
C TYR A 84 -39.01 27.45 9.53
N CYS A 85 -38.42 28.00 8.48
CA CYS A 85 -36.99 27.84 8.19
C CYS A 85 -36.12 28.45 9.30
N ASP A 86 -36.46 29.64 9.82
CA ASP A 86 -35.78 30.24 10.98
C ASP A 86 -35.93 29.37 12.24
N TRP A 87 -37.15 28.87 12.50
CA TRP A 87 -37.40 27.94 13.61
C TRP A 87 -36.56 26.65 13.52
N ARG A 88 -36.48 26.05 12.32
CA ARG A 88 -35.71 24.82 12.09
C ARG A 88 -34.21 25.08 12.20
N ALA A 89 -33.71 26.19 11.66
CA ALA A 89 -32.32 26.59 11.81
C ALA A 89 -31.92 26.74 13.29
N ARG A 90 -32.79 27.32 14.14
CA ARG A 90 -32.54 27.42 15.58
C ARG A 90 -32.53 26.05 16.28
N GLN A 91 -33.36 25.11 15.85
CA GLN A 91 -33.34 23.71 16.33
C GLN A 91 -32.05 22.99 15.92
N ASP A 92 -31.60 23.18 14.69
CA ASP A 92 -30.37 22.58 14.19
C ASP A 92 -29.15 23.12 14.95
N VAL A 93 -29.10 24.44 15.22
CA VAL A 93 -28.05 25.06 16.05
C VAL A 93 -28.04 24.49 17.47
N LEU A 94 -29.20 24.34 18.12
CA LEU A 94 -29.29 23.73 19.45
C LEU A 94 -28.81 22.27 19.45
N THR A 95 -29.16 21.52 18.42
CA THR A 95 -28.72 20.12 18.25
C THR A 95 -27.21 20.05 18.08
N ILE A 96 -26.62 20.95 17.28
CA ILE A 96 -25.17 21.07 17.10
C ILE A 96 -24.49 21.45 18.41
N MET A 97 -25.03 22.39 19.19
CA MET A 97 -24.47 22.79 20.48
C MET A 97 -24.47 21.63 21.49
N LEU A 98 -25.57 20.87 21.58
CA LEU A 98 -25.67 19.68 22.45
C LEU A 98 -24.73 18.55 22.02
N LEU A 99 -24.56 18.35 20.70
CA LEU A 99 -23.60 17.38 20.17
C LEU A 99 -22.16 17.83 20.41
N HIS A 100 -21.88 19.14 20.32
CA HIS A 100 -20.58 19.70 20.63
C HIS A 100 -20.22 19.50 22.10
N GLU A 101 -21.13 19.78 23.04
CA GLU A 101 -20.92 19.49 24.47
C GLU A 101 -20.65 18.00 24.72
N LYS A 102 -21.39 17.08 24.07
CA LYS A 102 -21.12 15.63 24.17
C LYS A 102 -19.76 15.24 23.62
N VAL A 103 -19.33 15.84 22.51
CA VAL A 103 -18.00 15.63 21.95
C VAL A 103 -16.94 16.14 22.93
N VAL A 104 -17.15 17.30 23.56
CA VAL A 104 -16.26 17.84 24.58
C VAL A 104 -16.23 16.97 25.85
N GLU A 105 -17.36 16.43 26.31
CA GLU A 105 -17.44 15.49 27.44
C GLU A 105 -16.75 14.15 27.17
N VAL A 106 -16.75 13.67 25.92
CA VAL A 106 -16.04 12.45 25.51
C VAL A 106 -14.56 12.71 25.27
N LEU A 107 -14.21 13.85 24.67
CA LEU A 107 -12.84 14.20 24.32
C LEU A 107 -12.04 14.72 25.52
N ASN A 108 -12.64 15.37 26.53
CA ASN A 108 -11.92 15.88 27.69
C ASN A 108 -11.27 14.78 28.57
N PRO A 109 -11.92 13.64 28.85
CA PRO A 109 -11.28 12.49 29.47
C PRO A 109 -10.19 11.87 28.59
N LEU A 110 -10.44 11.74 27.28
CA LEU A 110 -9.44 11.24 26.31
C LEU A 110 -8.23 12.19 26.20
N ALA A 111 -8.42 13.50 26.32
CA ALA A 111 -7.37 14.51 26.35
C ALA A 111 -6.60 14.56 27.67
N ARG A 112 -7.11 13.93 28.74
CA ARG A 112 -6.36 13.69 30.00
C ARG A 112 -5.53 12.40 29.93
N GLU A 113 -5.96 11.40 29.15
CA GLU A 113 -5.20 10.15 28.93
C GLU A 113 -4.12 10.29 27.83
N TYR A 114 -4.33 11.13 26.81
CA TYR A 114 -3.29 11.54 25.88
C TYR A 114 -2.50 12.71 26.47
N LYS A 115 -1.22 12.49 26.80
CA LYS A 115 -0.29 13.53 27.27
C LYS A 115 -0.46 14.80 26.42
N SER A 116 -0.66 15.95 27.07
CA SER A 116 -0.89 17.22 26.35
C SER A 116 0.20 17.45 25.29
N ILE A 117 -0.14 18.10 24.18
CA ILE A 117 0.81 18.46 23.10
C ILE A 117 2.04 19.19 23.67
N GLY A 118 1.88 19.97 24.75
CA GLY A 118 2.99 20.61 25.45
C GLY A 118 3.93 19.63 26.15
N THR A 119 3.38 18.59 26.77
CA THR A 119 4.14 17.50 27.40
C THR A 119 4.87 16.66 26.35
N MET A 120 4.21 16.34 25.23
CA MET A 120 4.86 15.66 24.10
C MET A 120 5.98 16.49 23.47
N LYS A 121 5.79 17.80 23.31
CA LYS A 121 6.86 18.69 22.84
C LYS A 121 8.05 18.72 23.79
N LYS A 122 7.80 18.67 25.10
CA LYS A 122 8.85 18.62 26.12
C LYS A 122 9.62 17.29 26.08
N GLU A 123 8.91 16.16 26.03
CA GLU A 123 9.54 14.83 25.90
C GLU A 123 10.30 14.67 24.58
N LEU A 124 9.78 15.25 23.49
CA LEU A 124 10.49 15.24 22.20
C LEU A 124 11.76 16.10 22.25
N ALA A 125 11.74 17.25 22.94
CA ALA A 125 12.92 18.07 23.13
C ALA A 125 13.96 17.38 24.03
N GLU A 126 13.53 16.69 25.08
CA GLU A 126 14.41 15.87 25.94
C GLU A 126 15.05 14.72 25.15
N LEU A 127 14.29 14.00 24.32
CA LEU A 127 14.82 12.95 23.44
C LEU A 127 15.77 13.50 22.37
N GLN A 128 15.52 14.70 21.84
CA GLN A 128 16.43 15.37 20.90
C GLN A 128 17.76 15.77 21.57
N GLU A 129 17.71 16.22 22.82
CA GLU A 129 18.90 16.52 23.63
C GLU A 129 19.72 15.24 23.90
N GLU A 130 19.07 14.15 24.30
CA GLU A 130 19.71 12.85 24.51
C GLU A 130 20.35 12.31 23.23
N LEU A 131 19.67 12.43 22.09
CA LEU A 131 20.20 12.02 20.79
C LEU A 131 21.41 12.86 20.38
N ALA A 132 21.38 14.17 20.63
CA ALA A 132 22.52 15.06 20.38
C ALA A 132 23.73 14.71 21.27
N GLN A 133 23.50 14.33 22.53
CA GLN A 133 24.56 13.84 23.42
C GLN A 133 25.15 12.51 22.93
N ALA A 134 24.31 11.57 22.48
CA ALA A 134 24.75 10.31 21.91
C ALA A 134 25.61 10.53 20.65
N HIS A 135 25.21 11.42 19.74
CA HIS A 135 26.01 11.77 18.57
C HIS A 135 27.37 12.40 18.94
N ARG A 136 27.42 13.29 19.93
CA ARG A 136 28.70 13.83 20.42
C ARG A 136 29.61 12.72 20.96
N GLN A 137 29.05 11.73 21.67
CA GLN A 137 29.80 10.61 22.20
C GLN A 137 30.37 9.70 21.09
N VAL A 138 29.64 9.52 19.99
CA VAL A 138 30.11 8.81 18.80
C VAL A 138 31.31 9.54 18.18
N HIS A 139 31.23 10.85 17.97
CA HIS A 139 32.36 11.62 17.44
C HIS A 139 33.60 11.61 18.35
N ILE A 140 33.41 11.65 19.67
CA ILE A 140 34.52 11.48 20.63
C ILE A 140 35.15 10.09 20.49
N SER A 141 34.33 9.05 20.30
CA SER A 141 34.80 7.67 20.12
C SER A 141 35.55 7.50 18.81
N GLU A 142 35.06 8.11 17.73
CA GLU A 142 35.72 8.17 16.42
C GLU A 142 37.11 8.83 16.51
N ALA A 143 37.21 9.98 17.17
CA ALA A 143 38.49 10.67 17.40
C ALA A 143 39.49 9.81 18.21
N ARG A 144 39.01 9.06 19.21
CA ARG A 144 39.84 8.13 19.99
C ARG A 144 40.36 6.98 19.14
N VAL A 145 39.54 6.43 18.25
CA VAL A 145 39.95 5.37 17.31
C VAL A 145 41.00 5.90 16.34
N ALA A 146 40.79 7.09 15.77
CA ALA A 146 41.78 7.73 14.89
C ALA A 146 43.13 7.90 15.60
N THR A 147 43.14 8.40 16.84
CA THR A 147 44.37 8.54 17.64
C THR A 147 45.04 7.19 17.94
N ALA A 148 44.26 6.13 18.16
CA ALA A 148 44.80 4.80 18.39
C ALA A 148 45.44 4.21 17.12
N LEU A 149 44.85 4.47 15.94
CA LEU A 149 45.41 4.09 14.65
C LEU A 149 46.72 4.84 14.37
N ASP A 150 46.79 6.14 14.66
CA ASP A 150 48.04 6.91 14.51
C ASP A 150 49.16 6.37 15.41
N LYS A 151 48.83 5.99 16.65
CA LYS A 151 49.80 5.35 17.56
C LYS A 151 50.26 3.99 17.06
N LEU A 152 49.36 3.20 16.48
CA LEU A 152 49.71 1.90 15.88
C LEU A 152 50.64 2.09 14.68
N ALA A 153 50.36 3.06 13.81
CA ALA A 153 51.22 3.40 12.68
C ALA A 153 52.62 3.85 13.14
N TYR A 154 52.69 4.69 14.17
CA TYR A 154 53.97 5.10 14.78
C TYR A 154 54.74 3.91 15.38
N MET A 155 54.04 2.99 16.07
CA MET A 155 54.68 1.78 16.61
C MET A 155 55.19 0.86 15.50
N GLU A 156 54.44 0.72 14.40
CA GLU A 156 54.84 -0.06 13.23
C GLU A 156 56.10 0.52 12.58
N GLU A 157 56.18 1.84 12.44
CA GLU A 157 57.38 2.55 11.96
C GLU A 157 58.59 2.29 12.88
N LEU A 158 58.40 2.41 14.20
CA LEU A 158 59.47 2.21 15.19
C LEU A 158 59.97 0.76 15.25
N VAL A 159 59.08 -0.22 15.03
CA VAL A 159 59.43 -1.65 14.93
C VAL A 159 60.19 -1.91 13.62
N ASN A 160 59.75 -1.33 12.51
CA ASN A 160 60.45 -1.45 11.22
C ASN A 160 61.85 -0.82 11.27
N ASP A 161 62.00 0.34 11.92
CA ASP A 161 63.31 0.97 12.11
C ASP A 161 64.25 0.13 12.99
N ARG A 162 63.75 -0.49 14.06
CA ARG A 162 64.54 -1.46 14.85
C ARG A 162 64.93 -2.70 14.05
N LEU A 163 64.02 -3.24 13.24
CA LEU A 163 64.30 -4.39 12.38
C LEU A 163 65.35 -4.06 11.30
N LEU A 164 65.39 -2.81 10.83
CA LEU A 164 66.42 -2.31 9.91
C LEU A 164 67.78 -2.13 10.61
N GLN A 165 67.79 -1.69 11.88
CA GLN A 165 69.01 -1.62 12.70
C GLN A 165 69.57 -3.01 13.05
N ASP A 166 68.71 -3.99 13.39
CA ASP A 166 69.10 -5.38 13.65
C ASP A 166 69.63 -6.08 12.38
N ARG A 167 69.06 -5.77 11.20
CA ARG A 167 69.60 -6.21 9.91
C ARG A 167 70.95 -5.57 9.57
N SER A 168 71.17 -4.31 9.95
CA SER A 168 72.45 -3.64 9.72
C SER A 168 73.56 -4.15 10.64
N THR A 169 73.22 -4.66 11.83
CA THR A 169 74.18 -5.33 12.74
C THR A 169 74.49 -6.77 12.34
N THR A 170 73.63 -7.44 11.58
CA THR A 170 73.88 -8.80 11.07
C THR A 170 74.62 -8.86 9.74
N VAL A 171 74.81 -7.74 9.03
CA VAL A 171 75.46 -7.69 7.69
C VAL A 171 76.98 -7.45 7.74
N VAL A 172 77.58 -7.29 8.92
CA VAL A 172 79.05 -7.14 9.05
C VAL A 172 79.79 -8.48 8.99
N ASP A 173 79.10 -9.62 9.11
CA ASP A 173 79.72 -10.94 9.05
C ASP A 173 79.06 -11.78 7.96
N GLN A 174 79.67 -11.80 6.77
CA GLN A 174 79.82 -12.94 5.84
C GLN A 174 79.98 -12.46 4.39
N THR A 175 81.24 -12.34 3.98
CA THR A 175 81.66 -12.39 2.58
C THR A 175 81.79 -13.86 2.14
N SER A 176 81.14 -14.26 1.04
CA SER A 176 81.76 -15.05 -0.06
C SER A 176 80.77 -15.63 -1.08
N SER A 177 81.18 -15.49 -2.35
CA SER A 177 80.98 -16.33 -3.55
C SER A 177 79.59 -16.60 -4.19
N SER A 178 79.50 -16.16 -5.45
CA SER A 178 78.62 -16.57 -6.57
C SER A 178 78.83 -18.05 -7.02
N PRO A 179 78.17 -18.62 -8.08
CA PRO A 179 77.09 -18.11 -8.96
C PRO A 179 75.94 -19.11 -9.34
N SER A 180 74.89 -18.57 -9.98
CA SER A 180 73.95 -19.15 -10.99
C SER A 180 73.29 -20.53 -10.80
N THR A 181 71.95 -20.63 -10.90
CA THR A 181 71.24 -21.25 -12.06
C THR A 181 69.71 -21.11 -11.97
N SER A 182 69.08 -21.07 -13.15
CA SER A 182 67.64 -20.95 -13.42
C SER A 182 66.78 -22.14 -12.97
N ALA A 183 65.58 -21.85 -12.48
CA ALA A 183 64.40 -22.70 -12.73
C ALA A 183 63.14 -21.82 -12.76
N GLN A 184 62.46 -21.85 -13.91
CA GLN A 184 61.12 -21.27 -14.09
C GLN A 184 60.09 -22.08 -13.28
N SER A 185 59.23 -21.42 -12.53
CA SER A 185 57.91 -21.95 -12.20
C SER A 185 56.84 -21.04 -12.81
N MET A 186 56.11 -21.59 -13.78
CA MET A 186 54.92 -20.98 -14.34
C MET A 186 53.83 -20.97 -13.26
N ASP A 187 53.53 -19.80 -12.70
CA ASP A 187 52.28 -19.60 -11.99
C ASP A 187 51.26 -18.97 -12.94
N VAL A 188 50.28 -19.79 -13.33
CA VAL A 188 49.13 -19.35 -14.12
C VAL A 188 48.24 -18.53 -13.21
N GLU A 189 48.50 -17.23 -13.14
CA GLU A 189 47.51 -16.26 -12.66
C GLU A 189 46.28 -16.35 -13.58
N LYS A 190 45.26 -17.08 -13.11
CA LYS A 190 43.90 -16.94 -13.63
C LYS A 190 43.46 -15.49 -13.40
N ARG A 191 43.75 -14.62 -14.36
CA ARG A 191 43.07 -13.32 -14.55
C ARG A 191 41.58 -13.58 -14.46
N ARG A 192 40.96 -13.26 -13.30
CA ARG A 192 39.51 -13.20 -13.18
C ARG A 192 39.06 -12.10 -14.14
N LEU A 193 38.45 -12.53 -15.25
CA LEU A 193 37.73 -11.63 -16.15
C LEU A 193 36.80 -10.74 -15.31
N PRO A 194 36.72 -9.42 -15.60
CA PRO A 194 35.75 -8.56 -14.93
C PRO A 194 34.37 -9.18 -15.12
N ARG A 195 33.65 -9.41 -14.01
CA ARG A 195 32.28 -9.93 -14.06
C ARG A 195 31.46 -8.97 -14.93
N LYS A 196 31.04 -9.41 -16.12
CA LYS A 196 30.10 -8.66 -16.96
C LYS A 196 28.87 -8.38 -16.10
N GLY A 197 28.61 -7.12 -15.77
CA GLY A 197 27.38 -6.71 -15.11
C GLY A 197 26.20 -7.09 -16.01
N LEU A 198 25.15 -7.65 -15.42
CA LEU A 198 23.88 -7.84 -16.12
C LEU A 198 23.25 -6.46 -16.29
N ASN A 199 23.44 -5.86 -17.47
CA ASN A 199 22.75 -4.63 -17.83
C ASN A 199 21.36 -4.99 -18.37
N VAL A 200 20.50 -5.44 -17.47
CA VAL A 200 19.06 -5.48 -17.70
C VAL A 200 18.56 -4.04 -17.80
N SER A 201 17.57 -3.74 -18.66
CA SER A 201 17.01 -2.39 -18.71
C SER A 201 16.67 -1.94 -17.30
N GLY A 202 17.42 -0.96 -16.82
CA GLY A 202 17.31 -0.48 -15.46
C GLY A 202 16.04 0.35 -15.27
N PRO A 203 15.75 0.76 -14.03
CA PRO A 203 14.79 1.79 -13.62
C PRO A 203 14.48 2.91 -14.60
N VAL A 204 15.54 3.42 -15.22
CA VAL A 204 15.56 4.71 -15.91
C VAL A 204 15.39 4.49 -17.41
N GLU A 205 15.64 3.27 -17.89
CA GLU A 205 15.48 2.92 -19.28
C GLU A 205 14.00 2.69 -19.60
N SER A 206 13.62 2.98 -20.84
CA SER A 206 12.26 2.70 -21.30
C SER A 206 12.02 1.20 -21.37
N TYR A 207 10.82 0.77 -20.98
CA TYR A 207 10.45 -0.64 -21.02
C TYR A 207 10.63 -1.20 -22.44
N HIS A 208 11.39 -2.27 -22.55
CA HIS A 208 11.56 -2.94 -23.83
C HIS A 208 10.21 -3.48 -24.33
N PRO A 209 9.82 -3.27 -25.61
CA PRO A 209 8.49 -3.67 -26.12
C PRO A 209 8.13 -5.14 -25.89
N ARG A 210 9.12 -6.04 -25.91
CA ARG A 210 8.91 -7.48 -25.64
C ARG A 210 8.37 -7.78 -24.25
N LEU A 211 8.62 -6.93 -23.25
CA LEU A 211 8.06 -7.10 -21.91
C LEU A 211 6.53 -6.89 -21.91
N LYS A 212 5.98 -6.14 -22.87
CA LYS A 212 4.53 -5.96 -23.02
C LYS A 212 3.82 -7.22 -23.53
N ASN A 213 4.53 -8.16 -24.17
CA ASN A 213 3.95 -9.35 -24.80
C ASN A 213 3.70 -10.49 -23.78
N PHE A 214 3.03 -10.16 -22.68
CA PHE A 214 2.61 -11.09 -21.62
C PHE A 214 1.22 -10.71 -21.12
N TRP A 215 0.56 -11.65 -20.45
CA TRP A 215 -0.65 -11.39 -19.69
C TRP A 215 -0.32 -10.79 -18.33
N TYR A 216 -0.96 -9.66 -18.00
CA TYR A 216 -0.77 -8.93 -16.75
C TYR A 216 -2.09 -8.87 -15.96
N PRO A 217 -2.12 -9.33 -14.69
CA PRO A 217 -3.23 -9.06 -13.80
C PRO A 217 -3.14 -7.60 -13.31
N ILE A 218 -4.24 -6.85 -13.41
CA ILE A 218 -4.24 -5.39 -13.15
C ILE A 218 -5.22 -4.93 -12.07
N ALA A 219 -6.23 -5.74 -11.77
CA ALA A 219 -7.20 -5.49 -10.71
C ALA A 219 -7.78 -6.82 -10.22
N PHE A 220 -8.30 -6.83 -8.99
CA PHE A 220 -9.17 -7.90 -8.54
C PHE A 220 -10.56 -7.72 -9.13
N SER A 221 -11.21 -8.82 -9.48
CA SER A 221 -12.56 -8.82 -10.05
C SER A 221 -13.59 -8.18 -9.09
N SER A 222 -13.42 -8.39 -7.79
CA SER A 222 -14.24 -7.82 -6.72
C SER A 222 -14.22 -6.29 -6.66
N ASP A 223 -13.12 -5.67 -7.12
CA ASP A 223 -12.97 -4.22 -7.13
C ASP A 223 -13.72 -3.59 -8.31
N LEU A 224 -13.82 -4.32 -9.43
CA LEU A 224 -14.51 -3.88 -10.63
C LEU A 224 -16.00 -4.26 -10.58
N LYS A 225 -16.78 -3.43 -9.88
CA LYS A 225 -18.24 -3.58 -9.79
C LYS A 225 -18.92 -3.09 -11.08
N ASP A 226 -20.18 -3.47 -11.23
CA ASP A 226 -21.04 -2.89 -12.26
C ASP A 226 -21.10 -1.36 -12.13
N ASP A 227 -21.17 -0.69 -13.28
CA ASP A 227 -21.18 0.76 -13.42
C ASP A 227 -19.98 1.52 -12.80
N THR A 228 -18.91 0.81 -12.43
CA THR A 228 -17.66 1.42 -11.94
C THR A 228 -16.57 1.42 -13.00
N MET A 229 -15.63 2.36 -12.85
CA MET A 229 -14.41 2.44 -13.65
C MET A 229 -13.21 2.43 -12.74
N ILE A 230 -12.17 1.71 -13.14
CA ILE A 230 -10.87 1.75 -12.46
C ILE A 230 -9.83 2.29 -13.44
N PRO A 231 -9.29 3.50 -13.23
CA PRO A 231 -8.15 3.96 -13.99
C PRO A 231 -6.91 3.17 -13.58
N ILE A 232 -6.14 2.72 -14.56
CA ILE A 232 -4.88 2.01 -14.36
C ILE A 232 -3.82 2.60 -15.28
N GLU A 233 -2.58 2.57 -14.81
CA GLU A 233 -1.41 2.97 -15.59
C GLU A 233 -0.57 1.71 -15.81
N CYS A 234 -0.24 1.43 -17.06
CA CYS A 234 0.52 0.24 -17.44
C CYS A 234 1.46 0.59 -18.58
N PHE A 235 2.76 0.39 -18.37
CA PHE A 235 3.83 0.77 -19.30
C PHE A 235 3.75 2.24 -19.78
N GLU A 236 3.56 3.17 -18.85
CA GLU A 236 3.48 4.62 -19.05
C GLU A 236 2.27 5.06 -19.91
N GLU A 237 1.33 4.14 -20.17
CA GLU A 237 0.09 4.40 -20.90
C GLU A 237 -1.10 4.43 -19.93
N PRO A 238 -2.00 5.43 -20.02
CA PRO A 238 -3.19 5.51 -19.18
C PRO A 238 -4.34 4.68 -19.77
N TRP A 239 -4.88 3.79 -18.95
CA TRP A 239 -5.95 2.86 -19.28
C TRP A 239 -7.11 3.00 -18.30
N VAL A 240 -8.28 2.54 -18.71
CA VAL A 240 -9.45 2.44 -17.84
C VAL A 240 -10.14 1.12 -18.10
N ILE A 241 -10.46 0.41 -17.00
CA ILE A 241 -11.26 -0.81 -17.04
C ILE A 241 -12.66 -0.57 -16.50
N PHE A 242 -13.62 -1.29 -17.08
CA PHE A 242 -15.04 -1.23 -16.76
C PHE A 242 -15.73 -2.49 -17.29
N ARG A 243 -16.94 -2.78 -16.81
CA ARG A 243 -17.75 -3.90 -17.34
C ARG A 243 -18.67 -3.41 -18.45
N GLY A 244 -18.74 -4.20 -19.52
CA GLY A 244 -19.75 -4.05 -20.55
C GLY A 244 -21.12 -4.50 -20.07
N ASN A 245 -22.13 -4.30 -20.90
CA ASN A 245 -23.51 -4.70 -20.57
C ASN A 245 -23.68 -6.23 -20.46
N ASP A 246 -22.73 -6.99 -21.02
CA ASP A 246 -22.64 -8.44 -20.89
C ASP A 246 -21.91 -8.90 -19.61
N GLY A 247 -21.55 -7.96 -18.73
CA GLY A 247 -20.80 -8.19 -17.50
C GLY A 247 -19.30 -8.46 -17.71
N LYS A 248 -18.82 -8.54 -18.96
CA LYS A 248 -17.41 -8.82 -19.23
C LYS A 248 -16.55 -7.57 -19.10
N PRO A 249 -15.33 -7.69 -18.56
CA PRO A 249 -14.44 -6.55 -18.44
C PRO A 249 -13.90 -6.13 -19.81
N GLY A 250 -13.79 -4.82 -20.02
CA GLY A 250 -13.04 -4.19 -21.11
C GLY A 250 -11.90 -3.33 -20.58
N CYS A 251 -10.87 -3.12 -21.39
CA CYS A 251 -9.78 -2.21 -21.09
C CYS A 251 -9.54 -1.31 -22.31
N ILE A 252 -9.81 -0.02 -22.16
CA ILE A 252 -9.65 0.97 -23.22
C ILE A 252 -8.73 2.10 -22.78
N GLN A 253 -8.13 2.78 -23.74
CA GLN A 253 -7.27 3.93 -23.47
C GLN A 253 -8.07 4.99 -22.72
N ASN A 254 -7.53 5.52 -21.62
CA ASN A 254 -8.22 6.50 -20.77
C ASN A 254 -8.09 7.91 -21.34
N THR A 255 -8.41 8.07 -22.62
CA THR A 255 -8.20 9.29 -23.39
C THR A 255 -9.26 9.38 -24.48
N CYS A 256 -10.20 10.33 -24.33
CA CYS A 256 -11.25 10.55 -25.31
C CYS A 256 -10.66 10.97 -26.67
N ALA A 257 -11.12 10.35 -27.76
CA ALA A 257 -10.69 10.66 -29.13
C ALA A 257 -10.95 12.11 -29.56
N HIS A 258 -11.90 12.81 -28.92
CA HIS A 258 -12.24 14.18 -29.30
C HIS A 258 -11.21 15.21 -28.81
N ARG A 259 -10.99 15.30 -27.49
CA ARG A 259 -10.12 16.31 -26.86
C ARG A 259 -9.25 15.74 -25.74
N ALA A 260 -8.92 14.46 -25.83
CA ALA A 260 -8.07 13.76 -24.87
C ALA A 260 -8.54 13.85 -23.40
N CYS A 261 -9.83 14.09 -23.17
CA CYS A 261 -10.40 14.11 -21.82
C CYS A 261 -10.23 12.73 -21.15
N PRO A 262 -9.78 12.66 -19.88
CA PRO A 262 -9.70 11.39 -19.16
C PRO A 262 -11.10 10.79 -18.99
N LEU A 263 -11.30 9.59 -19.55
CA LEU A 263 -12.60 8.94 -19.59
C LEU A 263 -13.09 8.47 -18.23
N HIS A 264 -12.17 8.08 -17.34
CA HIS A 264 -12.49 7.66 -15.98
C HIS A 264 -13.15 8.73 -15.10
N LEU A 265 -13.11 10.02 -15.50
CA LEU A 265 -13.83 11.11 -14.82
C LEU A 265 -15.32 11.17 -15.20
N GLY A 266 -15.77 10.33 -16.14
CA GLY A 266 -17.15 10.23 -16.58
C GLY A 266 -17.97 9.22 -15.79
N SER A 267 -18.90 8.56 -16.48
CA SER A 267 -19.74 7.48 -15.93
C SER A 267 -19.78 6.28 -16.86
N VAL A 268 -20.19 5.14 -16.34
CA VAL A 268 -20.59 3.99 -17.16
C VAL A 268 -22.10 4.04 -17.35
N ASN A 269 -22.56 4.00 -18.59
CA ASN A 269 -23.97 4.00 -18.95
C ASN A 269 -24.23 2.80 -19.86
N GLU A 270 -25.06 1.85 -19.40
CA GLU A 270 -25.42 0.64 -20.17
C GLU A 270 -24.18 -0.12 -20.70
N GLY A 271 -23.15 -0.24 -19.87
CA GLY A 271 -21.91 -0.91 -20.25
C GLY A 271 -21.05 -0.17 -21.27
N ARG A 272 -21.19 1.16 -21.38
CA ARG A 272 -20.32 2.05 -22.17
C ARG A 272 -19.79 3.17 -21.28
N ILE A 273 -18.53 3.57 -21.46
CA ILE A 273 -18.00 4.75 -20.77
C ILE A 273 -18.47 6.01 -21.49
N GLN A 274 -19.16 6.89 -20.77
CA GLN A 274 -19.52 8.23 -21.24
C GLN A 274 -18.45 9.25 -20.82
N CYS A 275 -17.84 9.90 -21.81
CA CYS A 275 -16.91 11.00 -21.59
C CYS A 275 -17.61 12.19 -20.91
N PRO A 276 -17.08 12.74 -19.81
CA PRO A 276 -17.74 13.81 -19.05
C PRO A 276 -17.77 15.15 -19.80
N TYR A 277 -17.00 15.28 -20.89
CA TYR A 277 -16.88 16.56 -21.58
C TYR A 277 -18.05 16.80 -22.56
N HIS A 278 -18.21 15.91 -23.56
CA HIS A 278 -19.23 16.08 -24.62
C HIS A 278 -20.13 14.84 -24.75
N GLY A 279 -20.12 13.95 -23.75
CA GLY A 279 -21.00 12.79 -23.69
C GLY A 279 -20.72 11.70 -24.73
N TRP A 280 -19.51 11.65 -25.31
CA TRP A 280 -19.14 10.57 -26.23
C TRP A 280 -19.07 9.24 -25.47
N GLU A 281 -19.78 8.22 -25.95
CA GLU A 281 -19.85 6.92 -25.29
C GLU A 281 -18.99 5.88 -26.03
N TYR A 282 -18.20 5.11 -25.27
CA TYR A 282 -17.27 4.11 -25.79
C TYR A 282 -17.58 2.72 -25.22
N THR A 283 -17.57 1.71 -26.10
CA THR A 283 -17.69 0.29 -25.73
C THR A 283 -16.39 -0.28 -25.16
N THR A 284 -16.45 -1.50 -24.64
CA THR A 284 -15.30 -2.25 -24.09
C THR A 284 -14.20 -2.54 -25.11
N ASP A 285 -14.53 -2.54 -26.41
CA ASP A 285 -13.56 -2.64 -27.52
C ASP A 285 -13.12 -1.26 -28.05
N GLY A 286 -13.48 -0.16 -27.39
CA GLY A 286 -13.02 1.20 -27.69
C GLY A 286 -13.76 1.89 -28.84
N LYS A 287 -14.80 1.30 -29.42
CA LYS A 287 -15.61 1.93 -30.46
C LYS A 287 -16.48 3.03 -29.84
N CYS A 288 -16.52 4.21 -30.48
CA CYS A 288 -17.43 5.27 -30.08
C CYS A 288 -18.80 5.05 -30.71
N GLU A 289 -19.81 4.76 -29.90
CA GLU A 289 -21.16 4.42 -30.39
C GLU A 289 -22.14 5.57 -30.34
N LYS A 290 -21.92 6.53 -29.43
CA LYS A 290 -22.83 7.67 -29.26
C LYS A 290 -22.06 8.96 -29.12
N MET A 291 -22.55 9.98 -29.82
CA MET A 291 -21.98 11.33 -29.85
C MET A 291 -23.18 12.30 -29.84
N PRO A 292 -23.55 12.87 -28.68
CA PRO A 292 -24.77 13.69 -28.58
C PRO A 292 -24.78 14.92 -29.51
N SER A 293 -23.62 15.55 -29.71
CA SER A 293 -23.52 16.85 -30.42
C SER A 293 -22.98 16.75 -31.85
N THR A 294 -22.67 15.55 -32.36
CA THR A 294 -22.13 15.36 -33.72
C THR A 294 -22.31 13.91 -34.16
N ARG A 295 -21.97 13.59 -35.41
CA ARG A 295 -22.01 12.22 -35.91
C ARG A 295 -20.81 11.96 -36.84
N LEU A 296 -19.76 11.38 -36.27
CA LEU A 296 -18.62 10.87 -37.02
C LEU A 296 -18.71 9.34 -37.12
N LEU A 297 -18.24 8.79 -38.24
CA LEU A 297 -18.21 7.34 -38.47
C LEU A 297 -16.84 6.77 -38.09
N ASN A 298 -16.83 5.51 -37.63
CA ASN A 298 -15.61 4.73 -37.39
C ASN A 298 -14.62 5.36 -36.39
N VAL A 299 -15.10 6.16 -35.44
CA VAL A 299 -14.27 6.66 -34.34
C VAL A 299 -14.01 5.53 -33.36
N LYS A 300 -12.74 5.24 -33.11
CA LYS A 300 -12.29 4.20 -32.18
C LYS A 300 -11.07 4.67 -31.40
N ILE A 301 -10.98 4.30 -30.14
CA ILE A 301 -9.78 4.43 -29.32
C ILE A 301 -9.12 3.06 -29.12
N LYS A 302 -7.85 3.05 -28.71
CA LYS A 302 -7.10 1.82 -28.46
C LYS A 302 -7.78 1.03 -27.35
N SER A 303 -7.93 -0.27 -27.54
CA SER A 303 -8.41 -1.24 -26.56
C SER A 303 -7.40 -2.37 -26.42
N LEU A 304 -7.28 -2.96 -25.24
CA LEU A 304 -6.43 -4.13 -25.00
C LEU A 304 -7.29 -5.39 -24.91
N PRO A 305 -6.79 -6.56 -25.38
CA PRO A 305 -7.38 -7.84 -25.02
C PRO A 305 -7.48 -7.93 -23.50
N CYS A 306 -8.68 -8.26 -23.02
CA CYS A 306 -9.03 -8.25 -21.60
C CYS A 306 -9.90 -9.47 -21.27
N PHE A 307 -9.62 -10.13 -20.16
CA PHE A 307 -10.48 -11.21 -19.65
C PHE A 307 -10.46 -11.29 -18.12
N GLU A 308 -11.41 -12.02 -17.57
CA GLU A 308 -11.50 -12.32 -16.14
C GLU A 308 -11.17 -13.79 -15.88
N LYS A 309 -10.27 -14.06 -14.93
CA LYS A 309 -9.90 -15.41 -14.50
C LYS A 309 -9.30 -15.38 -13.10
N ASP A 310 -9.58 -16.40 -12.29
CA ASP A 310 -9.04 -16.60 -10.94
C ASP A 310 -9.26 -15.39 -10.01
N GLY A 311 -10.41 -14.72 -10.17
CA GLY A 311 -10.76 -13.51 -9.41
C GLY A 311 -9.96 -12.26 -9.80
N MET A 312 -9.29 -12.25 -10.96
CA MET A 312 -8.50 -11.12 -11.44
C MET A 312 -8.91 -10.70 -12.85
N ILE A 313 -8.70 -9.41 -13.14
CA ILE A 313 -8.82 -8.83 -14.48
C ILE A 313 -7.44 -8.82 -15.12
N TRP A 314 -7.35 -9.42 -16.30
CA TRP A 314 -6.11 -9.60 -17.06
C TRP A 314 -6.12 -8.79 -18.34
N ILE A 315 -4.97 -8.19 -18.69
CA ILE A 315 -4.78 -7.50 -19.97
C ILE A 315 -3.53 -7.98 -20.71
N TRP A 316 -3.55 -7.81 -22.02
CA TRP A 316 -2.38 -7.97 -22.89
C TRP A 316 -1.99 -6.61 -23.48
N PRO A 317 -0.96 -5.92 -22.94
CA PRO A 317 -0.54 -4.60 -23.43
C PRO A 317 0.37 -4.68 -24.67
N GLY A 318 0.80 -5.87 -25.06
CA GLY A 318 1.65 -6.13 -26.22
C GLY A 318 0.95 -5.90 -27.55
N ASN A 319 1.75 -5.64 -28.59
CA ASN A 319 1.23 -5.50 -29.96
C ASN A 319 1.20 -6.83 -30.72
N GLU A 320 1.88 -7.86 -30.20
CA GLU A 320 1.83 -9.21 -30.77
C GLU A 320 0.50 -9.89 -30.42
N PRO A 321 0.06 -10.89 -31.22
CA PRO A 321 -1.10 -11.70 -30.87
C PRO A 321 -0.97 -12.26 -29.44
N PRO A 322 -2.03 -12.18 -28.61
CA PRO A 322 -1.96 -12.68 -27.26
C PRO A 322 -1.59 -14.16 -27.21
N ALA A 323 -0.68 -14.50 -26.30
CA ALA A 323 -0.36 -15.89 -26.01
C ALA A 323 -1.56 -16.63 -25.41
N ALA A 324 -1.45 -17.94 -25.31
CA ALA A 324 -2.42 -18.75 -24.59
C ALA A 324 -2.67 -18.22 -23.17
N ILE A 325 -3.89 -18.43 -22.69
CA ILE A 325 -4.31 -18.00 -21.35
C ILE A 325 -3.32 -18.57 -20.31
N PRO A 326 -2.83 -17.75 -19.36
CA PRO A 326 -1.83 -18.17 -18.39
C PRO A 326 -2.37 -19.29 -17.47
N PRO A 327 -1.48 -20.09 -16.86
CA PRO A 327 -1.86 -21.07 -15.84
C PRO A 327 -2.57 -20.38 -14.66
N SER A 328 -3.30 -21.18 -13.86
CA SER A 328 -4.12 -20.61 -12.78
C SER A 328 -3.28 -19.94 -11.68
N LEU A 329 -3.79 -18.82 -11.17
CA LEU A 329 -3.30 -18.11 -9.97
C LEU A 329 -4.21 -18.29 -8.76
N LEU A 330 -5.11 -19.29 -8.78
CA LEU A 330 -5.82 -19.69 -7.58
C LEU A 330 -4.82 -20.20 -6.54
N PRO A 331 -5.09 -19.97 -5.24
CA PRO A 331 -4.26 -20.53 -4.20
C PRO A 331 -4.31 -22.08 -4.25
N PRO A 332 -3.31 -22.77 -3.70
CA PRO A 332 -3.28 -24.22 -3.68
C PRO A 332 -4.52 -24.82 -3.00
N SER A 333 -4.82 -26.08 -3.30
CA SER A 333 -5.93 -26.79 -2.64
C SER A 333 -5.77 -26.77 -1.12
N GLY A 334 -6.86 -26.47 -0.40
CA GLY A 334 -6.87 -26.34 1.06
C GLY A 334 -6.69 -24.90 1.57
N PHE A 335 -6.24 -23.96 0.72
CA PHE A 335 -6.11 -22.56 1.09
C PHE A 335 -7.39 -21.77 0.77
N GLU A 336 -7.75 -20.84 1.65
CA GLU A 336 -8.82 -19.87 1.43
C GLU A 336 -8.27 -18.46 1.32
N ILE A 337 -8.80 -17.66 0.38
CA ILE A 337 -8.46 -16.24 0.24
C ILE A 337 -9.03 -15.46 1.43
N HIS A 338 -8.17 -14.73 2.11
CA HIS A 338 -8.50 -13.93 3.30
C HIS A 338 -8.41 -12.42 3.04
N ALA A 339 -7.54 -11.99 2.13
CA ALA A 339 -7.42 -10.59 1.75
C ALA A 339 -6.95 -10.43 0.30
N GLU A 340 -7.48 -9.41 -0.35
CA GLU A 340 -7.07 -8.93 -1.68
C GLU A 340 -6.92 -7.41 -1.57
N ILE A 341 -5.71 -6.91 -1.84
CA ILE A 341 -5.32 -5.53 -1.55
C ILE A 341 -4.57 -4.97 -2.75
N VAL A 342 -4.92 -3.75 -3.16
CA VAL A 342 -4.24 -3.02 -4.23
C VAL A 342 -3.56 -1.78 -3.66
N MET A 343 -2.30 -1.57 -4.02
CA MET A 343 -1.49 -0.43 -3.60
C MET A 343 -0.74 0.19 -4.79
N GLU A 344 -0.64 1.50 -4.82
CA GLU A 344 0.15 2.26 -5.79
C GLU A 344 1.43 2.73 -5.10
N LEU A 345 2.59 2.36 -5.63
CA LEU A 345 3.87 2.56 -4.94
C LEU A 345 4.82 3.40 -5.80
N PRO A 346 5.56 4.36 -5.20
CA PRO A 346 6.44 5.30 -5.91
C PRO A 346 7.81 4.71 -6.23
N ILE A 347 7.83 3.46 -6.69
CA ILE A 347 9.04 2.73 -7.08
C ILE A 347 8.74 1.95 -8.36
N GLU A 348 9.75 1.68 -9.16
CA GLU A 348 9.59 0.79 -10.31
C GLU A 348 9.27 -0.64 -9.87
N HIS A 349 8.60 -1.36 -10.76
CA HIS A 349 8.20 -2.75 -10.49
C HIS A 349 9.40 -3.69 -10.27
N GLY A 350 10.51 -3.46 -10.96
CA GLY A 350 11.69 -4.34 -10.91
C GLY A 350 12.41 -4.31 -9.57
N LEU A 351 12.44 -3.15 -8.90
CA LEU A 351 12.98 -3.03 -7.55
C LEU A 351 12.12 -3.75 -6.53
N LEU A 352 10.79 -3.58 -6.62
CA LEU A 352 9.87 -4.26 -5.73
C LEU A 352 9.97 -5.79 -5.91
N LEU A 353 10.07 -6.27 -7.15
CA LEU A 353 10.29 -7.69 -7.42
C LEU A 353 11.58 -8.21 -6.78
N ASP A 354 12.70 -7.51 -6.96
CA ASP A 354 13.99 -7.95 -6.41
C ASP A 354 13.96 -7.96 -4.87
N ASN A 355 13.33 -6.95 -4.25
CA ASN A 355 13.11 -6.90 -2.80
C ASN A 355 12.21 -8.05 -2.30
N LEU A 356 11.08 -8.33 -2.96
CA LEU A 356 10.18 -9.44 -2.58
C LEU A 356 10.80 -10.83 -2.79
N LEU A 357 11.74 -10.95 -3.74
CA LEU A 357 12.48 -12.19 -4.02
C LEU A 357 13.68 -12.39 -3.10
N ASP A 358 14.05 -11.41 -2.29
CA ASP A 358 15.08 -11.50 -1.26
C ASP A 358 14.43 -11.59 0.12
N LEU A 359 14.61 -12.68 0.84
CA LEU A 359 14.07 -12.82 2.18
C LEU A 359 15.13 -12.61 3.27
N ALA A 360 16.40 -12.46 2.88
CA ALA A 360 17.49 -12.27 3.84
C ALA A 360 17.38 -10.92 4.57
N HIS A 361 16.70 -9.92 3.99
CA HIS A 361 16.46 -8.63 4.65
C HIS A 361 15.41 -8.70 5.76
N ALA A 362 14.52 -9.72 5.78
CA ALA A 362 13.35 -9.72 6.64
C ALA A 362 13.65 -9.58 8.14
N PRO A 363 14.64 -10.27 8.74
CA PRO A 363 15.00 -10.10 10.15
C PRO A 363 15.49 -8.70 10.52
N PHE A 364 15.94 -7.90 9.55
CA PHE A 364 16.47 -6.57 9.77
C PHE A 364 15.42 -5.48 9.52
N THR A 365 14.62 -5.66 8.47
CA THR A 365 13.61 -4.69 8.04
C THR A 365 12.30 -4.84 8.82
N HIS A 366 11.86 -6.08 9.06
CA HIS A 366 10.54 -6.39 9.62
C HIS A 366 10.54 -6.67 11.12
N THR A 367 11.42 -5.98 11.85
CA THR A 367 11.61 -6.15 13.30
C THR A 367 10.39 -5.71 14.12
N SER A 368 9.56 -4.81 13.59
CA SER A 368 8.31 -4.36 14.22
C SER A 368 7.08 -5.18 13.82
N THR A 369 7.16 -6.00 12.77
CA THR A 369 6.03 -6.75 12.21
C THR A 369 6.24 -8.26 12.31
N PHE A 370 6.32 -8.98 11.19
CA PHE A 370 6.28 -10.44 11.15
C PHE A 370 7.61 -11.10 11.51
N ALA A 371 8.73 -10.39 11.34
CA ALA A 371 10.06 -10.88 11.69
C ALA A 371 10.47 -10.50 13.13
N LYS A 372 9.54 -9.96 13.93
CA LYS A 372 9.80 -9.61 15.32
C LYS A 372 10.26 -10.82 16.12
N GLY A 373 11.51 -10.78 16.58
CA GLY A 373 12.13 -11.85 17.35
C GLY A 373 12.67 -13.02 16.52
N TRP A 374 12.75 -12.89 15.19
CA TRP A 374 13.49 -13.83 14.37
C TRP A 374 14.99 -13.72 14.68
N SER A 375 15.66 -14.85 14.87
CA SER A 375 17.11 -14.88 14.98
C SER A 375 17.73 -14.58 13.62
N VAL A 376 18.73 -13.71 13.57
CA VAL A 376 19.56 -13.52 12.38
C VAL A 376 20.50 -14.73 12.25
N PRO A 377 20.35 -15.60 11.24
CA PRO A 377 21.24 -16.73 11.05
C PRO A 377 22.62 -16.23 10.58
N SER A 378 23.66 -16.99 10.92
CA SER A 378 25.03 -16.69 10.45
C SER A 378 25.18 -16.82 8.93
N LEU A 379 24.33 -17.62 8.29
CA LEU A 379 24.30 -17.81 6.84
C LEU A 379 22.89 -18.12 6.37
N VAL A 380 22.46 -17.43 5.31
CA VAL A 380 21.21 -17.70 4.60
C VAL A 380 21.54 -18.29 3.23
N LYS A 381 20.90 -19.42 2.88
CA LYS A 381 21.05 -20.03 1.55
C LYS A 381 19.70 -20.05 0.84
N PHE A 382 19.71 -19.67 -0.43
CA PHE A 382 18.59 -19.93 -1.33
C PHE A 382 18.85 -21.21 -2.13
N LEU A 383 18.07 -22.24 -1.84
CA LEU A 383 18.19 -23.57 -2.44
C LEU A 383 17.14 -23.72 -3.53
N THR A 384 17.59 -24.05 -4.74
CA THR A 384 16.72 -24.06 -5.92
C THR A 384 17.21 -25.07 -6.96
N PRO A 385 16.31 -25.78 -7.67
CA PRO A 385 16.66 -26.59 -8.82
C PRO A 385 17.43 -25.78 -9.88
N ALA A 386 18.29 -26.46 -10.66
CA ALA A 386 19.10 -25.81 -11.68
C ALA A 386 18.26 -25.05 -12.73
N SER A 387 17.07 -25.56 -13.05
CA SER A 387 16.17 -25.06 -14.11
C SER A 387 14.95 -24.28 -13.62
N GLY A 388 14.79 -24.04 -12.30
CA GLY A 388 13.56 -23.46 -11.75
C GLY A 388 13.62 -21.96 -11.48
N LEU A 389 12.48 -21.29 -11.50
CA LEU A 389 12.31 -19.95 -10.90
C LEU A 389 11.73 -20.03 -9.48
N GLN A 390 11.91 -21.18 -8.83
CA GLN A 390 11.40 -21.46 -7.49
C GLN A 390 12.51 -21.99 -6.59
N GLY A 391 12.40 -21.79 -5.29
CA GLY A 391 13.31 -22.36 -4.31
C GLY A 391 12.80 -22.14 -2.90
N TYR A 392 13.62 -22.52 -1.94
CA TYR A 392 13.33 -22.34 -0.54
C TYR A 392 14.53 -21.73 0.18
N TRP A 393 14.23 -21.04 1.26
CA TRP A 393 15.21 -20.41 2.11
C TRP A 393 15.67 -21.38 3.20
N ASP A 394 16.96 -21.40 3.52
CA ASP A 394 17.50 -22.17 4.64
C ASP A 394 18.15 -21.18 5.62
N PRO A 395 17.71 -21.10 6.89
CA PRO A 395 16.82 -22.03 7.61
C PRO A 395 15.32 -21.65 7.64
N TYR A 396 14.88 -20.67 6.86
CA TYR A 396 13.49 -20.20 6.94
C TYR A 396 12.51 -21.13 6.21
N PRO A 397 11.40 -21.56 6.82
CA PRO A 397 10.40 -22.44 6.19
C PRO A 397 9.56 -21.66 5.18
N ILE A 398 10.19 -21.15 4.12
CA ILE A 398 9.60 -20.24 3.16
C ILE A 398 10.00 -20.68 1.75
N ASP A 399 9.01 -21.11 1.00
CA ASP A 399 9.11 -21.39 -0.43
C ASP A 399 8.77 -20.12 -1.20
N MET A 400 9.56 -19.81 -2.23
CA MET A 400 9.34 -18.66 -3.12
C MET A 400 9.46 -19.08 -4.57
N GLU A 401 8.63 -18.46 -5.41
CA GLU A 401 8.61 -18.66 -6.85
C GLU A 401 8.42 -17.31 -7.56
N PHE A 402 9.31 -16.99 -8.51
CA PHE A 402 9.07 -15.94 -9.50
C PHE A 402 8.29 -16.54 -10.68
N ARG A 403 7.11 -16.00 -10.94
CA ARG A 403 6.33 -16.30 -12.15
C ARG A 403 6.39 -15.12 -13.12
N PRO A 404 6.94 -15.32 -14.32
CA PRO A 404 6.93 -14.30 -15.35
C PRO A 404 5.51 -13.77 -15.66
N PRO A 405 5.37 -12.47 -15.98
CA PRO A 405 6.45 -11.50 -16.10
C PRO A 405 6.77 -10.74 -14.81
N CYS A 406 5.85 -10.71 -13.84
CA CYS A 406 5.92 -9.77 -12.71
C CYS A 406 5.26 -10.27 -11.43
N MET A 407 5.25 -11.58 -11.19
CA MET A 407 4.56 -12.19 -10.05
C MET A 407 5.53 -12.91 -9.12
N VAL A 408 5.30 -12.78 -7.83
CA VAL A 408 6.02 -13.50 -6.77
C VAL A 408 5.00 -14.27 -5.95
N LEU A 409 5.19 -15.58 -5.87
CA LEU A 409 4.44 -16.46 -5.00
C LEU A 409 5.32 -16.87 -3.84
N SER A 410 4.79 -16.79 -2.63
CA SER A 410 5.46 -17.31 -1.44
C SER A 410 4.52 -18.18 -0.62
N THR A 411 5.07 -19.24 -0.02
CA THR A 411 4.38 -20.06 0.97
C THR A 411 5.23 -20.12 2.22
N ILE A 412 4.70 -19.63 3.32
CA ILE A 412 5.39 -19.46 4.60
C ILE A 412 4.77 -20.41 5.62
N GLY A 413 5.57 -21.23 6.26
CA GLY A 413 5.15 -22.08 7.36
C GLY A 413 5.07 -21.35 8.72
N ILE A 414 3.99 -21.57 9.46
CA ILE A 414 3.67 -20.86 10.71
C ILE A 414 3.40 -21.89 11.84
N SER A 415 3.96 -21.67 13.05
CA SER A 415 3.64 -22.44 14.29
C SER A 415 2.49 -21.83 15.07
N LYS A 416 2.59 -20.51 15.24
CA LYS A 416 1.72 -19.63 16.02
C LYS A 416 1.58 -18.34 15.23
N PRO A 417 0.47 -17.60 15.32
CA PRO A 417 0.34 -16.31 14.66
C PRO A 417 1.59 -15.43 14.89
N GLY A 418 2.37 -15.18 13.83
CA GLY A 418 3.62 -14.41 13.87
C GLY A 418 4.91 -15.15 14.25
N LYS A 419 4.94 -16.50 14.35
CA LYS A 419 6.18 -17.28 14.56
C LYS A 419 6.37 -18.37 13.51
N LEU A 420 7.58 -18.47 12.95
CA LEU A 420 8.00 -19.56 12.08
C LEU A 420 8.21 -20.86 12.89
N GLU A 421 7.79 -22.01 12.36
CA GLU A 421 8.13 -23.36 12.88
C GLU A 421 8.85 -24.18 11.81
N GLY A 422 9.61 -25.20 12.22
CA GLY A 422 10.18 -26.16 11.26
C GLY A 422 11.40 -25.64 10.50
N GLN A 423 12.15 -26.58 9.92
CA GLN A 423 13.31 -26.27 9.08
C GLN A 423 12.93 -26.10 7.61
N ASN A 424 11.72 -26.52 7.23
CA ASN A 424 11.18 -26.38 5.88
C ASN A 424 9.65 -26.19 5.94
N THR A 425 9.08 -25.67 4.85
CA THR A 425 7.63 -25.48 4.69
C THR A 425 6.84 -26.75 4.97
N LYS A 426 7.26 -27.89 4.42
CA LYS A 426 6.56 -29.19 4.56
C LYS A 426 6.42 -29.70 6.00
N GLN A 427 7.30 -29.27 6.90
CA GLN A 427 7.27 -29.64 8.32
C GLN A 427 6.32 -28.78 9.14
N CYS A 428 5.75 -27.72 8.54
CA CYS A 428 4.86 -26.80 9.23
C CYS A 428 3.42 -27.32 9.21
N ALA A 429 2.69 -27.09 10.31
CA ALA A 429 1.30 -27.50 10.42
C ALA A 429 0.32 -26.51 9.77
N THR A 430 0.70 -25.23 9.68
CA THR A 430 -0.13 -24.17 9.10
C THR A 430 0.70 -23.30 8.17
N HIS A 431 0.05 -22.74 7.16
CA HIS A 431 0.73 -22.01 6.10
C HIS A 431 -0.01 -20.73 5.71
N LEU A 432 0.79 -19.72 5.40
CA LEU A 432 0.39 -18.50 4.73
C LEU A 432 0.88 -18.56 3.29
N HIS A 433 -0.04 -18.48 2.34
CA HIS A 433 0.24 -18.37 0.92
C HIS A 433 -0.01 -16.94 0.44
N GLN A 434 0.95 -16.36 -0.25
CA GLN A 434 0.88 -14.99 -0.73
C GLN A 434 1.18 -14.93 -2.23
N LEU A 435 0.41 -14.10 -2.92
CA LEU A 435 0.66 -13.72 -4.31
C LEU A 435 0.85 -12.20 -4.36
N HIS A 436 2.01 -11.78 -4.86
CA HIS A 436 2.32 -10.39 -5.17
C HIS A 436 2.44 -10.22 -6.67
N VAL A 437 1.70 -9.29 -7.25
CA VAL A 437 1.81 -8.88 -8.66
C VAL A 437 2.35 -7.47 -8.69
N CYS A 438 3.57 -7.28 -9.17
CA CYS A 438 4.22 -5.97 -9.30
C CYS A 438 4.02 -5.45 -10.71
N LEU A 439 2.87 -4.84 -11.00
CA LEU A 439 2.54 -4.37 -12.34
C LEU A 439 3.44 -3.17 -12.75
N PRO A 440 4.14 -3.23 -13.89
CA PRO A 440 4.88 -2.07 -14.42
C PRO A 440 3.91 -0.95 -14.82
N SER A 441 3.78 0.07 -13.96
CA SER A 441 2.98 1.26 -14.27
C SER A 441 3.82 2.30 -14.99
N SER A 442 4.90 2.80 -14.38
CA SER A 442 5.87 3.70 -14.99
C SER A 442 7.28 3.41 -14.48
N LYS A 443 8.27 4.18 -14.91
CA LYS A 443 9.67 4.05 -14.43
C LYS A 443 9.87 4.35 -12.95
N GLN A 444 8.86 4.96 -12.31
CA GLN A 444 8.93 5.38 -10.90
C GLN A 444 7.67 4.95 -10.14
N LYS A 445 6.86 4.08 -10.74
CA LYS A 445 5.60 3.67 -10.16
C LYS A 445 5.29 2.24 -10.51
N THR A 446 4.77 1.53 -9.53
CA THR A 446 4.30 0.16 -9.67
C THR A 446 2.96 0.03 -8.95
N ARG A 447 2.05 -0.72 -9.57
CA ARG A 447 0.79 -1.10 -8.94
C ARG A 447 0.95 -2.51 -8.39
N LEU A 448 0.89 -2.64 -7.07
CA LEU A 448 0.98 -3.91 -6.37
C LEU A 448 -0.41 -4.49 -6.13
N LEU A 449 -0.68 -5.69 -6.65
CA LEU A 449 -1.81 -6.51 -6.21
C LEU A 449 -1.27 -7.55 -5.24
N TYR A 450 -1.83 -7.60 -4.04
CA TYR A 450 -1.47 -8.53 -2.99
C TYR A 450 -2.67 -9.39 -2.62
N ARG A 451 -2.54 -10.71 -2.76
CA ARG A 451 -3.54 -11.70 -2.32
C ARG A 451 -2.94 -12.55 -1.22
N MET A 452 -3.64 -12.62 -0.09
CA MET A 452 -3.28 -13.41 1.08
C MET A 452 -4.26 -14.56 1.24
N SER A 453 -3.74 -15.78 1.36
CA SER A 453 -4.53 -17.00 1.57
C SER A 453 -3.96 -17.83 2.72
N LEU A 454 -4.83 -18.44 3.52
CA LEU A 454 -4.43 -19.28 4.67
C LEU A 454 -5.06 -20.66 4.51
N ASP A 455 -4.35 -21.71 4.88
CA ASP A 455 -4.89 -23.08 5.00
C ASP A 455 -5.51 -23.36 6.39
N PHE A 456 -5.48 -22.36 7.27
CA PHE A 456 -6.03 -22.39 8.61
C PHE A 456 -6.98 -21.21 8.83
N ALA A 457 -7.77 -21.30 9.90
CA ALA A 457 -8.69 -20.25 10.35
C ALA A 457 -9.68 -19.71 9.28
N PRO A 458 -10.39 -20.58 8.53
CA PRO A 458 -11.32 -20.17 7.47
C PRO A 458 -12.48 -19.28 7.95
N LEU A 459 -12.76 -19.28 9.25
CA LEU A 459 -13.79 -18.42 9.86
C LEU A 459 -13.39 -16.94 9.87
N LEU A 460 -12.09 -16.60 9.80
CA LEU A 460 -11.60 -15.21 9.88
C LEU A 460 -12.11 -14.35 8.71
N LYS A 461 -12.35 -14.93 7.53
CA LYS A 461 -12.88 -14.19 6.38
C LYS A 461 -14.30 -13.64 6.62
N HIS A 462 -15.05 -14.23 7.55
CA HIS A 462 -16.43 -13.82 7.86
C HIS A 462 -16.50 -12.81 9.01
N VAL A 463 -15.38 -12.55 9.70
CA VAL A 463 -15.36 -11.58 10.80
C VAL A 463 -15.48 -10.18 10.20
N PRO A 464 -16.49 -9.38 10.61
CA PRO A 464 -16.71 -8.05 10.06
C PRO A 464 -15.47 -7.16 10.23
N LEU A 465 -15.20 -6.33 9.21
CA LEU A 465 -14.11 -5.35 9.18
C LEU A 465 -12.68 -5.92 9.17
N MET A 466 -12.51 -7.25 9.13
CA MET A 466 -11.17 -7.86 9.06
C MET A 466 -10.38 -7.42 7.83
N GLN A 467 -11.04 -7.10 6.73
CA GLN A 467 -10.37 -6.57 5.53
C GLN A 467 -9.55 -5.31 5.82
N TYR A 468 -10.00 -4.44 6.74
CA TYR A 468 -9.27 -3.23 7.12
C TYR A 468 -8.05 -3.55 7.97
N LEU A 469 -8.15 -4.56 8.85
CA LEU A 469 -7.01 -5.03 9.64
C LEU A 469 -5.96 -5.68 8.74
N TRP A 470 -6.38 -6.55 7.81
CA TRP A 470 -5.45 -7.15 6.84
C TRP A 470 -4.76 -6.11 5.98
N ARG A 471 -5.52 -5.12 5.50
CA ARG A 471 -4.95 -3.99 4.76
C ARG A 471 -3.96 -3.21 5.60
N HIS A 472 -4.28 -2.89 6.85
CA HIS A 472 -3.38 -2.18 7.75
C HIS A 472 -2.07 -2.95 7.98
N PHE A 473 -2.13 -4.25 8.25
CA PHE A 473 -0.93 -5.07 8.41
C PHE A 473 -0.10 -5.15 7.13
N ALA A 474 -0.74 -5.35 5.97
CA ALA A 474 -0.04 -5.38 4.69
C ALA A 474 0.64 -4.04 4.38
N GLU A 475 -0.05 -2.92 4.62
CA GLU A 475 0.52 -1.58 4.47
C GLU A 475 1.67 -1.34 5.45
N GLN A 476 1.57 -1.80 6.70
CA GLN A 476 2.68 -1.69 7.67
C GLN A 476 3.93 -2.43 7.21
N VAL A 477 3.80 -3.71 6.82
CA VAL A 477 4.91 -4.53 6.32
C VAL A 477 5.52 -3.89 5.08
N LEU A 478 4.68 -3.51 4.12
CA LEU A 478 5.16 -2.91 2.88
C LEU A 478 5.84 -1.56 3.09
N ASN A 479 5.38 -0.74 4.05
CA ASN A 479 6.04 0.52 4.38
C ASN A 479 7.41 0.33 5.05
N GLU A 480 7.65 -0.82 5.68
CA GLU A 480 8.99 -1.20 6.16
C GLU A 480 9.94 -1.46 4.99
N ASP A 481 9.48 -2.08 3.91
CA ASP A 481 10.28 -2.26 2.69
C ASP A 481 10.44 -0.96 1.91
N LEU A 482 9.33 -0.24 1.71
CA LEU A 482 9.27 0.93 0.84
C LEU A 482 10.26 2.02 1.29
N ARG A 483 10.47 2.20 2.60
CA ARG A 483 11.46 3.17 3.12
C ARG A 483 12.88 2.89 2.61
N LEU A 484 13.21 1.62 2.37
CA LEU A 484 14.53 1.19 1.88
C LEU A 484 14.60 1.30 0.36
N VAL A 485 13.56 0.81 -0.32
CA VAL A 485 13.52 0.70 -1.78
C VAL A 485 13.37 2.08 -2.44
N VAL A 486 12.67 3.03 -1.82
CA VAL A 486 12.63 4.43 -2.29
C VAL A 486 14.04 5.05 -2.35
N GLY A 487 14.87 4.82 -1.33
CA GLY A 487 16.26 5.29 -1.35
C GLY A 487 17.10 4.64 -2.46
N GLN A 488 16.80 3.39 -2.84
CA GLN A 488 17.41 2.73 -3.99
C GLN A 488 16.94 3.36 -5.31
N GLN A 489 15.64 3.61 -5.46
CA GLN A 489 15.05 4.31 -6.61
C GLN A 489 15.70 5.68 -6.83
N GLU A 490 15.88 6.47 -5.78
CA GLU A 490 16.53 7.79 -5.87
C GLU A 490 17.97 7.69 -6.39
N ARG A 491 18.75 6.72 -5.91
CA ARG A 491 20.13 6.49 -6.37
C ARG A 491 20.15 6.01 -7.81
N MET A 492 19.22 5.13 -8.18
CA MET A 492 19.05 4.66 -9.55
C MET A 492 18.71 5.79 -10.52
N ASN A 493 17.81 6.70 -10.13
CA ASN A 493 17.50 7.90 -10.92
C ASN A 493 18.74 8.80 -11.12
N LYS A 494 19.73 8.74 -10.22
CA LYS A 494 21.02 9.43 -10.33
C LYS A 494 22.10 8.61 -11.07
N GLY A 495 21.73 7.47 -11.65
CA GLY A 495 22.63 6.61 -12.43
C GLY A 495 23.36 5.51 -11.63
N ALA A 496 23.01 5.31 -10.35
CA ALA A 496 23.59 4.21 -9.58
C ALA A 496 23.04 2.85 -10.04
N ASN A 497 23.92 1.86 -10.15
CA ASN A 497 23.52 0.47 -10.37
C ASN A 497 23.41 -0.26 -9.01
N VAL A 498 22.20 -0.35 -8.46
CA VAL A 498 21.95 -1.01 -7.17
C VAL A 498 21.96 -2.55 -7.26
N TRP A 499 22.07 -3.11 -8.47
CA TRP A 499 22.09 -4.56 -8.72
C TRP A 499 23.49 -5.12 -8.99
N ASN A 500 24.54 -4.30 -8.87
CA ASN A 500 25.88 -4.59 -9.38
C ASN A 500 26.64 -5.70 -8.62
N LEU A 501 26.34 -5.93 -7.35
CA LEU A 501 27.11 -6.81 -6.46
C LEU A 501 26.21 -7.86 -5.80
N PRO A 502 25.72 -8.85 -6.57
CA PRO A 502 24.90 -9.91 -5.99
C PRO A 502 25.73 -10.84 -5.10
N VAL A 503 25.12 -11.29 -4.00
CA VAL A 503 25.64 -12.30 -3.09
C VAL A 503 24.82 -13.59 -3.16
N SER A 504 25.15 -14.58 -2.35
CA SER A 504 24.62 -15.95 -2.50
C SER A 504 23.11 -16.07 -2.30
N TYR A 505 22.50 -15.21 -1.49
CA TYR A 505 21.07 -15.20 -1.25
C TYR A 505 20.27 -14.47 -2.34
N ASP A 506 20.90 -13.57 -3.12
CA ASP A 506 20.26 -12.86 -4.23
C ASP A 506 19.96 -13.75 -5.45
N LYS A 507 20.16 -15.06 -5.34
CA LYS A 507 20.14 -16.00 -6.46
C LYS A 507 18.82 -15.97 -7.23
N LEU A 508 17.68 -15.79 -6.54
CA LEU A 508 16.38 -15.71 -7.21
C LEU A 508 16.21 -14.38 -7.97
N GLY A 509 16.59 -13.26 -7.34
CA GLY A 509 16.65 -11.95 -7.99
C GLY A 509 17.58 -11.91 -9.20
N VAL A 510 18.75 -12.56 -9.12
CA VAL A 510 19.66 -12.73 -10.27
C VAL A 510 19.01 -13.54 -11.40
N ARG A 511 18.24 -14.59 -11.08
CA ARG A 511 17.52 -15.38 -12.11
C ARG A 511 16.42 -14.58 -12.78
N TYR A 512 15.66 -13.79 -12.03
CA TYR A 512 14.72 -12.82 -12.59
C TYR A 512 15.42 -11.86 -13.56
N ARG A 513 16.54 -11.26 -13.14
CA ARG A 513 17.33 -10.36 -14.00
C ARG A 513 17.82 -11.06 -15.27
N LEU A 514 18.37 -12.27 -15.17
CA LEU A 514 18.79 -13.07 -16.32
C LEU A 514 17.63 -13.38 -17.29
N TRP A 515 16.46 -13.70 -16.75
CA TRP A 515 15.25 -13.91 -17.53
C TRP A 515 14.84 -12.63 -18.28
N ARG A 516 14.82 -11.49 -17.60
CA ARG A 516 14.48 -10.19 -18.19
C ARG A 516 15.46 -9.80 -19.30
N ASP A 517 16.75 -9.92 -19.03
CA ASP A 517 17.84 -9.64 -19.98
C ASP A 517 17.73 -10.50 -21.25
N ALA A 518 17.44 -11.79 -21.09
CA ALA A 518 17.25 -12.72 -22.21
C ALA A 518 16.01 -12.35 -23.04
N LEU A 519 14.91 -11.95 -22.40
CA LEU A 519 13.70 -11.49 -23.06
C LEU A 519 13.96 -10.21 -23.87
N GLU A 520 14.63 -9.23 -23.28
CA GLU A 520 14.98 -7.96 -23.92
C GLU A 520 15.86 -8.20 -25.15
N ARG A 521 16.88 -9.06 -25.03
CA ARG A 521 17.70 -9.49 -26.18
C ARG A 521 16.97 -10.34 -27.22
N GLY A 522 15.80 -10.89 -26.90
CA GLY A 522 15.01 -11.72 -27.82
C GLY A 522 15.58 -13.11 -27.97
N ALA A 523 16.04 -13.69 -26.87
CA ALA A 523 16.45 -15.08 -26.83
C ALA A 523 15.31 -15.97 -27.34
N LYS A 524 15.64 -16.93 -28.23
CA LYS A 524 14.67 -17.90 -28.77
C LYS A 524 14.05 -18.78 -27.68
N GLN A 525 14.82 -19.03 -26.62
CA GLN A 525 14.38 -19.75 -25.43
C GLN A 525 14.74 -18.90 -24.22
N LEU A 526 13.75 -18.60 -23.40
CA LEU A 526 13.97 -17.87 -22.16
C LEU A 526 14.63 -18.81 -21.13
N PRO A 527 15.54 -18.31 -20.28
CA PRO A 527 16.13 -19.13 -19.25
C PRO A 527 15.07 -19.49 -18.21
N PHE A 528 15.18 -20.69 -17.64
CA PHE A 528 14.31 -21.19 -16.57
C PHE A 528 12.82 -21.36 -16.94
N THR A 529 12.47 -21.24 -18.22
CA THR A 529 11.17 -21.73 -18.74
C THR A 529 11.29 -23.20 -19.11
N LYS A 530 10.33 -24.02 -18.66
CA LYS A 530 10.28 -25.46 -18.96
C LYS A 530 9.90 -25.73 -20.42
#